data_AF-A0A1B8ZCM5-F1
#
_entry.id   AF-A0A1B8ZCM5-F1
#
_cell.length_a   1.000
_cell.length_b   1.000
_cell.length_c   1.000
_cell.angle_alpha   90.00
_cell.angle_beta   90.00
_cell.angle_gamma   90.00
#
_symmetry.space_group_name_H-M   'P 1'
#
loop_
_entity.id
_entity.type
_entity.pdbx_description
1 polymer ?
#
loop_
_entity_poly.entity_id
_entity_poly.type
_entity_poly.pdbx_seq_one_letter_code
_entity_poly.pdbx_strand_id
1 'polypeptide(L)'
;MKSNFSKFIEDLENSQKKFWNEKYPKMGFDEKKKYWLASTHKGMRTQGEALGDEYSEFSKGWYDFAKEHEPDFDEIFDYVTKNLGFEFDWEEYNKRIEN
;
A
#
# COMPACT_ATOMS: atom_id res chain seq x y z
N MET A 1 -26.61 -17.61 15.07
CA MET A 1 -26.11 -16.28 15.47
C MET A 1 -24.68 -16.17 14.97
N LYS A 2 -24.36 -15.19 14.10
CA LYS A 2 -22.95 -14.92 13.74
C LYS A 2 -22.22 -14.43 15.00
N SER A 3 -21.01 -14.94 15.24
CA SER A 3 -20.15 -14.45 16.32
C SER A 3 -19.82 -12.97 16.09
N ASN A 4 -19.64 -12.20 17.17
CA ASN A 4 -19.18 -10.81 17.12
C ASN A 4 -17.88 -10.66 16.31
N PHE A 5 -17.01 -11.67 16.35
CA PHE A 5 -15.80 -11.70 15.54
C PHE A 5 -16.09 -11.84 14.03
N SER A 6 -17.01 -12.74 13.66
CA SER A 6 -17.40 -12.93 12.26
C SER A 6 -18.04 -11.67 11.67
N LYS A 7 -18.84 -10.95 12.46
CA LYS A 7 -19.41 -9.67 12.05
C LYS A 7 -18.33 -8.60 11.85
N PHE A 8 -17.36 -8.53 12.75
CA PHE A 8 -16.24 -7.58 12.65
C PHE A 8 -15.42 -7.78 11.37
N ILE A 9 -15.09 -9.04 11.02
CA ILE A 9 -14.36 -9.34 9.78
C ILE A 9 -15.16 -8.95 8.54
N GLU A 10 -16.46 -9.27 8.52
CA GLU A 10 -17.35 -8.88 7.42
C GLU A 10 -17.43 -7.35 7.25
N ASP A 11 -17.51 -6.60 8.35
CA ASP A 11 -17.51 -5.13 8.31
C ASP A 11 -16.18 -4.56 7.77
N LEU A 12 -15.05 -5.18 8.13
CA LEU A 12 -13.72 -4.79 7.65
C LEU A 12 -13.58 -5.02 6.14
N GLU A 13 -13.95 -6.21 5.66
CA GLU A 13 -13.91 -6.56 4.24
C GLU A 13 -14.82 -5.65 3.41
N ASN A 14 -16.03 -5.36 3.92
CA ASN A 14 -16.96 -4.45 3.27
C ASN A 14 -16.40 -3.03 3.18
N SER A 15 -15.73 -2.55 4.23
CA SER A 15 -15.10 -1.23 4.22
C SER A 15 -13.96 -1.15 3.20
N GLN A 16 -13.11 -2.18 3.12
CA GLN A 16 -12.01 -2.24 2.14
C GLN A 16 -12.55 -2.29 0.71
N LYS A 17 -13.52 -3.17 0.43
CA LYS A 17 -14.18 -3.24 -0.88
C LYS A 17 -14.79 -1.90 -1.27
N LYS A 18 -15.50 -1.25 -0.34
CA LYS A 18 -16.10 0.07 -0.60
C LYS A 18 -15.05 1.13 -0.90
N PHE A 19 -13.92 1.10 -0.20
CA PHE A 19 -12.83 2.02 -0.48
C PHE A 19 -12.31 1.85 -1.92
N TRP A 20 -11.88 0.64 -2.27
CA TRP A 20 -11.25 0.36 -3.56
C TRP A 20 -12.21 0.47 -4.75
N ASN A 21 -13.48 0.09 -4.58
CA ASN A 21 -14.44 0.09 -5.68
C ASN A 21 -15.21 1.40 -5.85
N GLU A 22 -15.37 2.21 -4.79
CA GLU A 22 -16.21 3.42 -4.86
C GLU A 22 -15.47 4.71 -4.57
N LYS A 23 -14.51 4.71 -3.63
CA LYS A 23 -13.84 5.93 -3.19
C LYS A 23 -12.57 6.18 -3.97
N TYR A 24 -11.67 5.20 -4.01
CA TYR A 24 -10.37 5.31 -4.66
C TYR A 24 -10.47 5.70 -6.15
N PRO A 25 -11.38 5.12 -6.97
CA PRO A 25 -11.49 5.48 -8.38
C PRO A 25 -11.97 6.92 -8.64
N LYS A 26 -12.58 7.56 -7.63
CA LYS A 26 -13.04 8.96 -7.69
C LYS A 26 -11.97 9.95 -7.23
N MET A 27 -10.86 9.47 -6.68
CA MET A 27 -9.76 10.33 -6.24
C MET A 27 -9.02 10.90 -7.45
N GLY A 28 -8.64 12.17 -7.35
CA GLY A 28 -7.72 12.78 -8.31
C GLY A 28 -6.32 12.21 -8.20
N PHE A 29 -5.49 12.42 -9.22
CA PHE A 29 -4.12 11.89 -9.27
C PHE A 29 -3.26 12.34 -8.06
N ASP A 30 -3.35 13.62 -7.67
CA ASP A 30 -2.63 14.13 -6.49
C ASP A 30 -3.13 13.54 -5.17
N GLU A 31 -4.41 13.20 -5.07
CA GLU A 31 -4.96 12.54 -3.89
C GLU A 31 -4.47 11.09 -3.80
N LYS A 32 -4.40 10.39 -4.93
CA LYS A 32 -3.83 9.05 -5.02
C LYS A 32 -2.35 9.04 -4.63
N LYS A 33 -1.57 10.02 -5.09
CA LYS A 33 -0.16 10.23 -4.65
C LYS A 33 -0.05 10.35 -3.14
N LYS A 34 -0.89 11.19 -2.53
CA LYS A 34 -0.90 11.36 -1.05
C LYS A 34 -1.33 10.08 -0.33
N TYR A 35 -2.32 9.37 -0.87
CA TYR A 35 -2.76 8.09 -0.33
C TYR A 35 -1.62 7.07 -0.31
N TRP A 36 -0.96 6.86 -1.44
CA TRP A 36 0.12 5.89 -1.55
C TRP A 36 1.32 6.28 -0.68
N LEU A 37 1.69 7.57 -0.64
CA LEU A 37 2.75 8.04 0.26
C LEU A 37 2.43 7.73 1.73
N ALA A 38 1.22 8.06 2.17
CA ALA A 38 0.78 7.77 3.54
C ALA A 38 0.71 6.26 3.83
N SER A 39 0.25 5.46 2.86
CA SER A 39 0.15 4.01 2.96
C SER A 39 1.54 3.37 3.08
N THR A 40 2.49 3.75 2.23
CA THR A 40 3.87 3.26 2.26
C THR A 40 4.55 3.64 3.58
N HIS A 41 4.44 4.88 4.03
CA HIS A 41 4.96 5.28 5.34
C HIS A 41 4.40 4.45 6.49
N LYS A 42 3.09 4.20 6.48
CA LYS A 42 2.44 3.38 7.50
C LYS A 42 2.98 1.95 7.46
N GLY A 43 3.05 1.37 6.27
CA GLY A 43 3.57 0.03 6.03
C GLY A 43 4.99 -0.14 6.54
N MET A 44 5.91 0.69 6.03
CA MET A 44 7.32 0.73 6.44
C MET A 44 7.49 0.88 7.95
N ARG A 45 6.69 1.73 8.61
CA ARG A 45 6.75 1.87 10.07
C ARG A 45 6.29 0.59 10.76
N THR A 46 5.11 0.09 10.41
CA THR A 46 4.53 -1.08 11.11
C THR A 46 5.33 -2.35 10.91
N GLN A 47 5.73 -2.64 9.67
CA GLN A 47 6.47 -3.85 9.34
C GLN A 47 7.96 -3.68 9.65
N GLY A 48 8.54 -2.51 9.36
CA GLY A 48 9.94 -2.25 9.63
C GLY A 48 10.27 -2.21 11.13
N GLU A 49 9.39 -1.67 11.97
CA GLU A 49 9.57 -1.77 13.43
C GLU A 49 9.41 -3.23 13.92
N ALA A 50 8.49 -4.00 13.34
CA ALA A 50 8.24 -5.39 13.75
C ALA A 50 9.34 -6.37 13.31
N LEU A 51 9.95 -6.14 12.15
CA LEU A 51 10.90 -7.05 11.51
C LEU A 51 12.34 -6.53 11.56
N GLY A 52 12.56 -5.27 11.94
CA GLY A 52 13.86 -4.61 11.87
C GLY A 52 14.35 -4.38 10.43
N ASP A 53 13.42 -4.32 9.47
CA ASP A 53 13.72 -4.22 8.04
C ASP A 53 12.82 -3.14 7.40
N GLU A 54 13.39 -1.99 7.07
CA GLU A 54 12.66 -0.85 6.52
C GLU A 54 11.98 -1.15 5.17
N TYR A 55 12.44 -2.18 4.43
CA TYR A 55 11.87 -2.60 3.15
C TYR A 55 10.87 -3.74 3.27
N SER A 56 10.56 -4.21 4.47
CA SER A 56 9.70 -5.37 4.66
C SER A 56 8.25 -5.17 4.21
N GLU A 57 7.80 -3.92 4.05
CA GLU A 57 6.50 -3.60 3.44
C GLU A 57 6.43 -4.06 1.97
N PHE A 58 7.56 -4.07 1.27
CA PHE A 58 7.60 -4.36 -0.15
C PHE A 58 7.72 -5.87 -0.38
N SER A 59 6.87 -6.36 -1.28
CA SER A 59 6.87 -7.74 -1.77
C SER A 59 6.20 -7.78 -3.14
N LYS A 60 6.41 -8.87 -3.90
CA LYS A 60 5.71 -9.07 -5.16
C LYS A 60 4.18 -8.96 -5.01
N GLY A 61 3.61 -9.58 -3.97
CA GLY A 61 2.16 -9.54 -3.74
C GLY A 61 1.63 -8.14 -3.47
N TRP A 62 2.38 -7.31 -2.74
CA TRP A 62 2.04 -5.90 -2.54
C TRP A 62 2.07 -5.11 -3.85
N TYR A 63 3.10 -5.33 -4.67
CA TYR A 63 3.25 -4.65 -5.96
C TYR A 63 2.16 -5.05 -6.95
N ASP A 64 1.88 -6.34 -7.07
CA ASP A 64 0.79 -6.86 -7.91
C ASP A 64 -0.56 -6.24 -7.50
N PHE A 65 -0.83 -6.20 -6.19
CA PHE A 65 -2.04 -5.57 -5.64
C PHE A 65 -2.11 -4.08 -5.98
N ALA A 66 -0.99 -3.36 -5.87
CA ALA A 66 -0.92 -1.95 -6.20
C ALA A 66 -1.21 -1.70 -7.69
N LYS A 67 -0.61 -2.49 -8.59
CA LYS A 67 -0.85 -2.42 -10.04
C LYS A 67 -2.26 -2.80 -10.46
N GLU A 68 -2.90 -3.72 -9.74
CA GLU A 68 -4.31 -4.09 -9.97
C GLU A 68 -5.26 -2.91 -9.68
N HIS A 69 -4.98 -2.16 -8.62
CA HIS A 69 -5.85 -1.06 -8.17
C HIS A 69 -5.47 0.30 -8.76
N GLU A 70 -4.23 0.45 -9.24
CA GLU A 70 -3.71 1.67 -9.82
C GLU A 70 -2.83 1.34 -11.05
N PRO A 71 -3.37 1.46 -12.28
CA PRO A 71 -2.59 1.22 -13.50
C PRO A 71 -1.36 2.13 -13.62
N ASP A 72 -1.47 3.39 -13.19
CA ASP A 72 -0.40 4.40 -13.22
C ASP A 72 0.48 4.36 -11.96
N PHE A 73 0.50 3.22 -11.26
CA PHE A 73 1.15 3.10 -9.97
C PHE A 73 2.64 3.45 -10.03
N ASP A 74 3.35 3.06 -11.11
CA ASP A 74 4.79 3.31 -11.21
C ASP A 74 5.13 4.80 -11.23
N GLU A 75 4.30 5.61 -11.91
CA GLU A 75 4.43 7.08 -11.90
C GLU A 75 4.12 7.66 -10.52
N ILE A 76 3.08 7.15 -9.88
CA ILE A 76 2.75 7.56 -8.50
C ILE A 76 3.87 7.15 -7.54
N PHE A 77 4.46 5.98 -7.73
CA PHE A 77 5.45 5.42 -6.82
C PHE A 77 6.80 6.12 -6.97
N ASP A 78 7.17 6.59 -8.17
CA ASP A 78 8.29 7.52 -8.34
C ASP A 78 8.09 8.82 -7.52
N TYR A 79 6.88 9.37 -7.47
CA TYR A 79 6.57 10.48 -6.56
C TYR A 79 6.70 10.06 -5.09
N VAL A 80 6.17 8.89 -4.71
CA VAL A 80 6.21 8.41 -3.33
C VAL A 80 7.66 8.30 -2.84
N THR A 81 8.50 7.58 -3.56
CA THR A 81 9.90 7.31 -3.17
C THR A 81 10.71 8.59 -2.98
N LYS A 82 10.48 9.61 -3.82
CA LYS A 82 11.08 10.94 -3.68
C LYS A 82 10.62 11.73 -2.46
N ASN A 83 9.49 11.36 -1.86
CA ASN A 83 8.86 12.06 -0.74
C ASN A 83 8.84 11.25 0.57
N LEU A 84 9.50 10.09 0.63
CA LEU A 84 9.60 9.26 1.83
C LEU A 84 10.54 9.86 2.91
N GLY A 85 11.31 10.89 2.58
CA GLY A 85 12.19 11.57 3.54
C GLY A 85 13.53 10.87 3.81
N PHE A 86 13.89 9.87 3.02
CA PHE A 86 15.20 9.22 2.99
C PHE A 86 15.55 8.80 1.55
N GLU A 87 16.80 8.39 1.31
CA GLU A 87 17.24 7.91 0.00
C GLU A 87 16.70 6.49 -0.27
N PHE A 88 15.86 6.35 -1.29
CA PHE A 88 15.23 5.08 -1.62
C PHE A 88 16.19 4.14 -2.37
N ASP A 89 16.39 2.95 -1.84
CA ASP A 89 17.20 1.87 -2.38
C ASP A 89 16.38 1.07 -3.39
N TRP A 90 16.51 1.45 -4.66
CA TRP A 90 15.86 0.77 -5.77
C TRP A 90 16.36 -0.65 -5.99
N GLU A 91 17.62 -0.96 -5.63
CA GLU A 91 18.17 -2.30 -5.79
C GLU A 91 17.50 -3.27 -4.82
N GLU A 92 17.38 -2.88 -3.54
CA GLU A 92 16.69 -3.68 -2.54
C GLU A 92 15.19 -3.79 -2.84
N TYR A 93 14.53 -2.70 -3.22
CA TYR A 93 13.13 -2.73 -3.63
C TYR A 93 12.87 -3.72 -4.78
N ASN A 94 13.67 -3.67 -5.85
CA ASN A 94 13.50 -4.55 -7.01
C ASN A 94 13.67 -6.03 -6.62
N LYS A 95 14.65 -6.35 -5.75
CA LYS A 95 14.79 -7.70 -5.20
C LYS A 95 13.52 -8.17 -4.48
N ARG A 96 12.81 -7.29 -3.78
CA ARG A 96 11.61 -7.66 -3.02
C ARG A 96 10.39 -7.89 -3.91
N ILE A 97 10.26 -7.15 -5.01
CA ILE A 97 9.08 -7.25 -5.88
C ILE A 97 9.22 -8.30 -7.00
N GLU A 98 10.44 -8.79 -7.25
CA GLU A 98 10.70 -9.88 -8.21
C GLU A 98 10.60 -11.29 -7.61
N ASN A 99 10.73 -11.41 -6.28
CA ASN A 99 10.67 -12.67 -5.53
C ASN A 99 9.24 -13.07 -5.14
#